data_AF-A0A3Q1F6Y6-F1
#
_entry.id   AF-A0A3Q1F6Y6-F1
#
_cell.length_a   1.000
_cell.length_b   1.000
_cell.length_c   1.000
_cell.angle_alpha   90.00
_cell.angle_beta   90.00
_cell.angle_gamma   90.00
#
_symmetry.space_group_name_H-M   'P 1'
#
loop_
_entity.id
_entity.type
_entity.pdbx_description
1 polymer ?
#
loop_
_entity_poly.entity_id
_entity_poly.type
_entity_poly.pdbx_seq_one_letter_code
_entity_poly.pdbx_strand_id
1 'polypeptide(L)'
;MTSNTKSVTSFSHFVNSNCKIKLPLNFQRAVPVELRIGICIWRLATNLEYRSISHLFGIGLSTCCLITQEVVTAINFILKPKYIRQPTAPELKVIVQGFRDKWRFPQVAGAIDGTHIKIRAPTDDPVSYYNRKGEYSIIIQAVVDHRMRFWDINVGRSGKIHDARVFALSSLYQRGMNGTLLPDWTERFEGVDVPLVLLGDSAYPLLPWLMKPYPEGAGVTPEQINFKLSQSRMTVERAFGRLKGRWCCLLKVCDAHITFVSQIVLACCVLHNFLESISNFDILPSKFLSPPAVGMEEDIGVGTPVRMSIRTYIRPHFVSGAYLRNYTRGQNCWYPSVKEGKTHNSH
;
A
#
# COMPACT_ATOMS: atom_id res chain seq x y z
N MET A 1 30.81 22.05 -18.00
CA MET A 1 30.53 22.00 -16.54
C MET A 1 29.31 21.13 -16.33
N THR A 2 29.52 19.86 -16.00
CA THR A 2 28.48 18.83 -15.88
C THR A 2 27.73 19.00 -14.56
N SER A 3 26.43 19.25 -14.66
CA SER A 3 25.53 19.38 -13.50
C SER A 3 25.47 18.06 -12.74
N ASN A 4 26.02 18.08 -11.53
CA ASN A 4 26.03 16.95 -10.60
C ASN A 4 24.66 16.86 -9.93
N THR A 5 23.65 16.33 -10.63
CA THR A 5 22.35 15.99 -10.05
C THR A 5 22.51 14.71 -9.21
N LYS A 6 22.98 14.88 -7.97
CA LYS A 6 22.92 13.83 -6.95
C LYS A 6 21.45 13.46 -6.77
N SER A 7 21.04 12.34 -7.37
CA SER A 7 19.75 11.72 -7.08
C SER A 7 19.80 11.27 -5.61
N VAL A 8 19.22 12.08 -4.74
CA VAL A 8 18.95 11.67 -3.36
C VAL A 8 17.97 10.52 -3.46
N THR A 9 18.49 9.29 -3.39
CA THR A 9 17.68 8.07 -3.38
C THR A 9 16.64 8.18 -2.26
N SER A 10 15.37 7.96 -2.59
CA SER A 10 14.21 8.18 -1.69
C SER A 10 14.36 7.54 -0.30
N PHE A 11 15.07 6.41 -0.20
CA PHE A 11 15.38 5.78 1.07
C PHE A 11 16.35 6.61 1.94
N SER A 12 17.36 7.24 1.34
CA SER A 12 18.24 8.20 2.03
C SER A 12 17.43 9.37 2.57
N HIS A 13 16.47 9.88 1.79
CA HIS A 13 15.57 10.92 2.26
C HIS A 13 14.66 10.42 3.40
N PHE A 14 14.14 9.19 3.32
CA PHE A 14 13.35 8.57 4.40
C PHE A 14 14.16 8.46 5.69
N VAL A 15 15.36 7.90 5.62
CA VAL A 15 16.28 7.80 6.76
C VAL A 15 16.63 9.19 7.27
N ASN A 16 17.11 10.09 6.45
CA ASN A 16 17.55 11.42 6.92
C ASN A 16 16.40 12.26 7.50
N SER A 17 15.19 12.13 6.95
CA SER A 17 14.02 12.88 7.41
C SER A 17 13.33 12.25 8.61
N ASN A 18 13.44 10.93 8.78
CA ASN A 18 12.65 10.18 9.76
C ASN A 18 13.51 9.35 10.75
N CYS A 19 14.83 9.26 10.64
CA CYS A 19 15.68 8.64 11.68
C CYS A 19 15.68 9.44 13.00
N LYS A 20 15.07 10.64 13.01
CA LYS A 20 14.67 11.34 14.24
C LYS A 20 13.50 10.68 14.98
N ILE A 21 12.92 9.60 14.44
CA ILE A 21 12.04 8.68 15.16
C ILE A 21 12.83 8.17 16.38
N LYS A 22 12.63 8.82 17.53
CA LYS A 22 13.17 8.39 18.82
C LYS A 22 12.46 7.10 19.20
N LEU A 23 13.07 5.98 18.82
CA LEU A 23 12.63 4.69 19.32
C LEU A 23 12.88 4.65 20.85
N PRO A 24 11.91 4.22 21.68
CA PRO A 24 11.96 4.39 23.14
C PRO A 24 13.13 3.70 23.88
N LEU A 25 14.30 4.36 24.04
CA LEU A 25 15.46 4.11 24.95
C LEU A 25 16.05 2.67 25.14
N ASN A 26 15.29 1.59 25.07
CA ASN A 26 15.76 0.19 25.07
C ASN A 26 16.35 -0.27 23.71
N PHE A 27 16.47 0.64 22.72
CA PHE A 27 16.68 0.34 21.30
C PHE A 27 18.16 0.24 20.86
N GLN A 28 19.12 0.45 21.77
CA GLN A 28 20.50 0.77 21.39
C GLN A 28 21.54 -0.35 21.53
N ARG A 29 21.21 -1.55 22.01
CA ARG A 29 22.29 -2.45 22.47
C ARG A 29 22.92 -3.43 21.45
N ALA A 30 22.51 -3.47 20.17
CA ALA A 30 23.23 -4.28 19.17
C ALA A 30 23.12 -3.88 17.69
N VAL A 31 22.00 -3.29 17.23
CA VAL A 31 21.73 -3.06 15.79
C VAL A 31 21.45 -1.56 15.53
N PRO A 32 22.24 -0.88 14.67
CA PRO A 32 22.03 0.53 14.32
C PRO A 32 20.61 0.82 13.76
N VAL A 33 20.10 2.03 13.98
CA VAL A 33 18.72 2.41 13.60
C VAL A 33 18.51 2.30 12.10
N GLU A 34 19.50 2.69 11.30
CA GLU A 34 19.49 2.62 9.84
C GLU A 34 19.36 1.17 9.37
N LEU A 35 20.04 0.26 10.07
CA LEU A 35 20.00 -1.17 9.79
C LEU A 35 18.63 -1.75 10.13
N ARG A 36 18.04 -1.36 11.27
CA ARG A 36 16.68 -1.77 11.68
C ARG A 36 15.62 -1.33 10.66
N ILE A 37 15.72 -0.09 10.20
CA ILE A 37 14.85 0.44 9.14
C ILE A 37 15.07 -0.34 7.85
N GLY A 38 16.33 -0.60 7.47
CA GLY A 38 16.68 -1.40 6.30
C GLY A 38 16.04 -2.79 6.31
N ILE A 39 16.12 -3.49 7.43
CA ILE A 39 15.50 -4.83 7.63
C ILE A 39 13.98 -4.76 7.44
N CYS A 40 13.31 -3.82 8.12
CA CYS A 40 11.86 -3.68 8.06
C CYS A 40 11.40 -3.35 6.64
N ILE A 41 11.99 -2.33 6.02
CA ILE A 41 11.59 -1.91 4.67
C ILE A 41 11.89 -3.02 3.66
N TRP A 42 12.98 -3.78 3.82
CA TRP A 42 13.25 -4.96 2.99
C TRP A 42 12.18 -6.03 3.17
N ARG A 43 11.73 -6.29 4.41
CA ARG A 43 10.62 -7.22 4.69
C ARG A 43 9.33 -6.77 4.02
N LEU A 44 9.00 -5.48 4.07
CA LEU A 44 7.77 -4.94 3.47
C LEU A 44 7.83 -4.94 1.93
N ALA A 45 8.96 -4.54 1.35
CA ALA A 45 9.13 -4.40 -0.09
C ALA A 45 9.36 -5.73 -0.83
N THR A 46 9.73 -6.79 -0.10
CA THR A 46 9.96 -8.12 -0.65
C THR A 46 8.91 -9.11 -0.18
N ASN A 47 8.94 -10.29 -0.80
CA ASN A 47 8.10 -11.41 -0.41
C ASN A 47 8.92 -12.51 0.28
N LEU A 48 10.07 -12.13 0.85
CA LEU A 48 11.02 -13.06 1.44
C LEU A 48 10.62 -13.37 2.88
N GLU A 49 10.74 -14.64 3.25
CA GLU A 49 10.56 -15.09 4.63
C GLU A 49 11.59 -14.46 5.57
N TYR A 50 11.24 -14.35 6.86
CA TYR A 50 12.14 -13.80 7.88
C TYR A 50 13.47 -14.56 7.96
N ARG A 51 13.51 -15.86 7.64
CA ARG A 51 14.75 -16.65 7.57
C ARG A 51 15.71 -16.12 6.52
N SER A 52 15.22 -15.85 5.31
CA SER A 52 16.04 -15.29 4.24
C SER A 52 16.57 -13.90 4.58
N ILE A 53 15.73 -13.07 5.23
CA ILE A 53 16.12 -11.73 5.65
C ILE A 53 17.14 -11.80 6.79
N SER A 54 16.92 -12.67 7.78
CA SER A 54 17.87 -12.94 8.86
C SER A 54 19.24 -13.34 8.33
N HIS A 55 19.31 -14.24 7.35
CA HIS A 55 20.56 -14.62 6.70
C HIS A 55 21.19 -13.47 5.90
N LEU A 56 20.38 -12.69 5.17
CA LEU A 56 20.83 -11.56 4.37
C LEU A 56 21.46 -10.45 5.22
N PHE A 57 20.90 -10.20 6.40
CA PHE A 57 21.37 -9.16 7.31
C PHE A 57 22.30 -9.70 8.41
N GLY A 58 22.55 -11.02 8.44
CA GLY A 58 23.36 -11.73 9.44
C GLY A 58 22.95 -11.46 10.89
N ILE A 59 21.64 -11.41 11.14
CA ILE A 59 21.05 -11.23 12.48
C ILE A 59 20.19 -12.44 12.84
N GLY A 60 19.95 -12.66 14.13
CA GLY A 60 19.05 -13.74 14.58
C GLY A 60 17.64 -13.61 14.02
N LEU A 61 16.97 -14.74 13.76
CA LEU A 61 15.60 -14.79 13.24
C LEU A 61 14.61 -14.02 14.14
N SER A 62 14.67 -14.28 15.44
CA SER A 62 13.85 -13.60 16.45
C SER A 62 14.10 -12.09 16.44
N THR A 63 15.36 -11.68 16.36
CA THR A 63 15.77 -10.27 16.24
C THR A 63 15.19 -9.61 14.98
N CYS A 64 15.19 -10.31 13.84
CA CYS A 64 14.60 -9.81 12.59
C CYS A 64 13.09 -9.58 12.71
N CYS A 65 12.37 -10.51 13.35
CA CYS A 65 10.93 -10.40 13.61
C CYS A 65 10.63 -9.22 14.54
N LEU A 66 11.36 -9.12 15.67
CA LEU A 66 11.21 -8.04 16.65
C LEU A 66 11.45 -6.66 16.01
N ILE A 67 12.58 -6.51 15.30
CA ILE A 67 12.91 -5.27 14.58
C ILE A 67 11.78 -4.87 13.63
N THR A 68 11.22 -5.83 12.89
CA THR A 68 10.13 -5.53 11.95
C THR A 68 8.88 -5.06 12.68
N GLN A 69 8.50 -5.72 13.79
CA GLN A 69 7.35 -5.33 14.60
C GLN A 69 7.52 -3.92 15.19
N GLU A 70 8.69 -3.64 15.74
CA GLU A 70 9.00 -2.36 16.36
C GLU A 70 9.01 -1.21 15.33
N VAL A 71 9.65 -1.41 14.18
CA VAL A 71 9.72 -0.37 13.14
C VAL A 71 8.35 -0.14 12.50
N VAL A 72 7.56 -1.19 12.23
CA VAL A 72 6.17 -1.04 11.76
C VAL A 72 5.34 -0.24 12.76
N THR A 73 5.46 -0.56 14.05
CA THR A 73 4.75 0.16 15.11
C THR A 73 5.16 1.63 15.16
N ALA A 74 6.46 1.92 15.07
CA ALA A 74 6.99 3.27 15.07
C ALA A 74 6.54 4.09 13.84
N ILE A 75 6.52 3.47 12.65
CA ILE A 75 5.98 4.08 11.43
C ILE A 75 4.51 4.48 11.65
N ASN A 76 3.70 3.55 12.15
CA ASN A 76 2.28 3.82 12.38
C ASN A 76 2.05 4.88 13.46
N PHE A 77 2.84 4.89 14.53
CA PHE A 77 2.69 5.87 15.60
C PHE A 77 3.09 7.28 15.16
N ILE A 78 4.21 7.41 14.43
CA ILE A 78 4.83 8.72 14.17
C ILE A 78 4.41 9.28 12.81
N LEU A 79 4.35 8.43 11.79
CA LEU A 79 4.17 8.88 10.40
C LEU A 79 2.71 8.82 9.95
N LYS A 80 1.88 7.92 10.50
CA LYS A 80 0.45 7.84 10.14
C LYS A 80 -0.28 9.18 10.31
N PRO A 81 -0.17 9.91 11.45
CA PRO A 81 -0.88 11.17 11.62
C PRO A 81 -0.48 12.24 10.60
N LYS A 82 0.76 12.15 10.07
CA LYS A 82 1.29 13.07 9.07
C LYS A 82 0.83 12.75 7.66
N TYR A 83 0.83 11.47 7.28
CA TYR A 83 0.61 11.05 5.89
C TYR A 83 -0.79 10.53 5.59
N ILE A 84 -1.54 10.05 6.59
CA ILE A 84 -2.91 9.55 6.43
C ILE A 84 -3.80 10.33 7.39
N ARG A 85 -4.34 11.42 6.86
CA ARG A 85 -5.25 12.33 7.57
C ARG A 85 -6.23 12.92 6.56
N GLN A 86 -7.38 13.35 7.08
CA GLN A 86 -8.34 14.14 6.32
C GLN A 86 -7.65 15.38 5.71
N PRO A 87 -7.87 15.68 4.42
CA PRO A 87 -7.30 16.86 3.80
C PRO A 87 -7.90 18.15 4.40
N THR A 88 -7.08 19.18 4.51
CA THR A 88 -7.54 20.54 4.87
C THR A 88 -8.32 21.18 3.72
N ALA A 89 -9.07 22.25 3.99
CA ALA A 89 -9.83 22.94 2.93
C ALA A 89 -8.97 23.41 1.73
N PRO A 90 -7.76 23.97 1.92
CA PRO A 90 -6.87 24.28 0.79
C PRO A 90 -6.42 23.03 0.02
N GLU A 91 -6.12 21.93 0.72
CA GLU A 91 -5.76 20.67 0.07
C GLU A 91 -6.94 20.06 -0.70
N LEU A 92 -8.16 20.15 -0.17
CA LEU A 92 -9.38 19.72 -0.87
C LEU A 92 -9.57 20.47 -2.19
N LYS A 93 -9.33 21.79 -2.24
CA LYS A 93 -9.39 22.56 -3.51
C LYS A 93 -8.44 21.99 -4.56
N VAL A 94 -7.21 21.64 -4.16
CA VAL A 94 -6.23 20.99 -5.06
C VAL A 94 -6.72 19.61 -5.49
N ILE A 95 -7.35 18.85 -4.60
CA ILE A 95 -7.88 17.52 -4.92
C ILE A 95 -9.02 17.60 -5.93
N VAL A 96 -9.99 18.47 -5.69
CA VAL A 96 -11.14 18.71 -6.57
C VAL A 96 -10.67 19.13 -7.95
N GLN A 97 -9.76 20.10 -8.02
CA GLN A 97 -9.19 20.53 -9.29
C GLN A 97 -8.44 19.39 -9.99
N GLY A 98 -7.69 18.58 -9.25
CA GLY A 98 -6.97 17.43 -9.81
C GLY A 98 -7.88 16.34 -10.41
N PHE A 99 -9.03 16.05 -9.79
CA PHE A 99 -10.03 15.16 -10.40
C PHE A 99 -10.71 15.79 -11.62
N ARG A 100 -11.00 17.09 -11.56
CA ARG A 100 -11.55 17.86 -12.70
C ARG A 100 -10.58 17.87 -13.88
N ASP A 101 -9.29 18.04 -13.65
CA ASP A 101 -8.29 18.10 -14.73
C ASP A 101 -8.06 16.74 -15.37
N LYS A 102 -7.98 15.68 -14.56
CA LYS A 102 -7.70 14.31 -15.06
C LYS A 102 -8.91 13.63 -15.69
N TRP A 103 -10.08 13.80 -15.08
CA TRP A 103 -11.26 12.97 -15.40
C TRP A 103 -12.50 13.77 -15.77
N ARG A 104 -12.42 15.12 -15.74
CA ARG A 104 -13.55 16.01 -16.03
C ARG A 104 -14.77 15.75 -15.14
N PHE A 105 -14.54 15.31 -13.91
CA PHE A 105 -15.56 15.10 -12.89
C PHE A 105 -15.46 16.21 -11.83
N PRO A 106 -16.52 17.03 -11.62
CA PRO A 106 -16.48 18.15 -10.69
C PRO A 106 -16.64 17.70 -9.23
N GLN A 107 -16.23 18.56 -8.29
CA GLN A 107 -16.55 18.43 -6.86
C GLN A 107 -16.14 17.08 -6.21
N VAL A 108 -15.13 16.39 -6.74
CA VAL A 108 -14.65 15.11 -6.19
C VAL A 108 -13.58 15.34 -5.13
N ALA A 109 -13.85 14.90 -3.90
CA ALA A 109 -12.90 14.93 -2.78
C ALA A 109 -12.07 13.64 -2.66
N GLY A 110 -12.49 12.55 -3.33
CA GLY A 110 -11.73 11.31 -3.37
C GLY A 110 -12.53 10.15 -3.96
N ALA A 111 -11.83 9.04 -4.21
CA ALA A 111 -12.46 7.78 -4.59
C ALA A 111 -12.30 6.77 -3.44
N ILE A 112 -13.39 6.10 -3.07
CA ILE A 112 -13.45 5.08 -2.02
C ILE A 112 -13.58 3.70 -2.64
N ASP A 113 -12.82 2.74 -2.11
CA ASP A 113 -12.98 1.33 -2.44
C ASP A 113 -12.37 0.40 -1.38
N GLY A 114 -12.73 -0.88 -1.46
CA GLY A 114 -12.20 -1.98 -0.66
C GLY A 114 -11.17 -2.83 -1.42
N THR A 115 -10.22 -3.43 -0.71
CA THR A 115 -9.38 -4.51 -1.26
C THR A 115 -9.07 -5.56 -0.19
N HIS A 116 -8.90 -6.81 -0.62
CA HIS A 116 -8.53 -7.92 0.25
C HIS A 116 -7.01 -8.06 0.37
N ILE A 117 -6.54 -8.36 1.59
CA ILE A 117 -5.19 -8.84 1.90
C ILE A 117 -5.28 -10.27 2.39
N LYS A 118 -4.54 -11.17 1.73
CA LYS A 118 -4.52 -12.59 2.09
C LYS A 118 -3.86 -12.79 3.44
N ILE A 119 -4.50 -13.56 4.31
CA ILE A 119 -3.98 -13.92 5.62
C ILE A 119 -3.93 -15.44 5.76
N ARG A 120 -3.16 -15.90 6.75
CA ARG A 120 -3.29 -17.28 7.20
C ARG A 120 -4.65 -17.45 7.87
N ALA A 121 -5.24 -18.64 7.77
CA ALA A 121 -6.45 -18.97 8.50
C ALA A 121 -6.26 -18.63 10.00
N PRO A 122 -7.09 -17.76 10.58
CA PRO A 122 -7.12 -17.52 12.03
C PRO A 122 -7.27 -18.84 12.78
N THR A 123 -6.62 -18.98 13.95
CA THR A 123 -6.80 -20.15 14.82
C THR A 123 -8.17 -20.16 15.48
N ASP A 124 -8.65 -18.98 15.90
CA ASP A 124 -9.81 -18.88 16.80
C ASP A 124 -11.13 -18.76 16.06
N ASP A 125 -11.14 -18.10 14.89
CA ASP A 125 -12.33 -17.89 14.08
C ASP A 125 -12.01 -17.88 12.57
N PRO A 126 -11.63 -19.03 11.98
CA PRO A 126 -11.29 -19.11 10.56
C PRO A 126 -12.50 -18.78 9.65
N VAL A 127 -13.71 -19.18 10.05
CA VAL A 127 -14.93 -19.07 9.24
C VAL A 127 -15.28 -17.62 8.93
N SER A 128 -15.05 -16.71 9.86
CA SER A 128 -15.32 -15.29 9.62
C SER A 128 -14.40 -14.68 8.56
N TYR A 129 -13.20 -15.20 8.35
CA TYR A 129 -12.21 -14.61 7.45
C TYR A 129 -12.17 -15.27 6.07
N TYR A 130 -12.88 -16.39 5.90
CA TYR A 130 -13.02 -17.08 4.63
C TYR A 130 -13.99 -16.32 3.72
N ASN A 131 -13.47 -15.75 2.63
CA ASN A 131 -14.22 -14.91 1.71
C ASN A 131 -14.94 -15.75 0.63
N ARG A 132 -15.79 -15.08 -0.14
CA ARG A 132 -16.57 -15.70 -1.24
C ARG A 132 -15.72 -16.24 -2.39
N LYS A 133 -14.44 -15.84 -2.47
CA LYS A 133 -13.47 -16.28 -3.48
C LYS A 133 -12.65 -17.49 -3.01
N GLY A 134 -13.00 -18.09 -1.87
CA GLY A 134 -12.33 -19.27 -1.34
C GLY A 134 -11.00 -18.98 -0.66
N GLU A 135 -10.77 -17.74 -0.20
CA GLU A 135 -9.51 -17.33 0.41
C GLU A 135 -9.72 -16.70 1.80
N TYR A 136 -8.77 -16.91 2.71
CA TYR A 136 -8.73 -16.19 3.98
C TYR A 136 -8.16 -14.79 3.77
N SER A 137 -8.89 -13.76 4.20
CA SER A 137 -8.45 -12.38 4.00
C SER A 137 -8.95 -11.41 5.08
N ILE A 138 -8.26 -10.28 5.18
CA ILE A 138 -8.79 -9.06 5.81
C ILE A 138 -9.09 -8.02 4.73
N ILE A 139 -10.02 -7.12 5.03
CA ILE A 139 -10.43 -6.03 4.16
C ILE A 139 -9.69 -4.75 4.57
N ILE A 140 -9.23 -4.03 3.56
CA ILE A 140 -8.82 -2.62 3.64
C ILE A 140 -9.89 -1.83 2.89
N GLN A 141 -10.51 -0.86 3.54
CA GLN A 141 -11.25 0.20 2.86
C GLN A 141 -10.42 1.47 2.94
N ALA A 142 -10.31 2.20 1.83
CA ALA A 142 -9.56 3.43 1.80
C ALA A 142 -10.18 4.48 0.87
N VAL A 143 -9.90 5.73 1.17
CA VAL A 143 -10.19 6.87 0.29
C VAL A 143 -8.90 7.46 -0.22
N VAL A 144 -8.82 7.68 -1.53
CA VAL A 144 -7.63 8.25 -2.18
C VAL A 144 -7.93 9.56 -2.88
N ASP A 145 -6.91 10.41 -2.96
CA ASP A 145 -6.94 11.61 -3.78
C ASP A 145 -6.56 11.36 -5.25
N HIS A 146 -6.65 12.39 -6.08
CA HIS A 146 -6.27 12.38 -7.50
C HIS A 146 -4.80 11.97 -7.77
N ARG A 147 -3.93 11.96 -6.74
CA ARG A 147 -2.52 11.54 -6.80
C ARG A 147 -2.31 10.14 -6.23
N MET A 148 -3.38 9.37 -6.04
CA MET A 148 -3.34 8.01 -5.48
C MET A 148 -2.77 7.98 -4.05
N ARG A 149 -2.89 9.07 -3.28
CA ARG A 149 -2.53 9.13 -1.86
C ARG A 149 -3.74 8.82 -1.00
N PHE A 150 -3.56 7.94 -0.02
CA PHE A 150 -4.61 7.55 0.93
C PHE A 150 -4.82 8.62 1.99
N TRP A 151 -6.00 9.23 2.11
CA TRP A 151 -6.26 10.20 3.17
C TRP A 151 -7.17 9.67 4.28
N ASP A 152 -7.88 8.57 4.02
CA ASP A 152 -8.60 7.78 5.03
C ASP A 152 -8.41 6.28 4.78
N ILE A 153 -8.28 5.50 5.85
CA ILE A 153 -8.08 4.06 5.81
C ILE A 153 -8.77 3.38 7.01
N ASN A 154 -9.47 2.29 6.74
CA ASN A 154 -10.04 1.36 7.70
C ASN A 154 -9.55 -0.07 7.38
N VAL A 155 -8.81 -0.70 8.29
CA VAL A 155 -8.10 -1.97 8.06
C VAL A 155 -8.47 -3.00 9.13
N GLY A 156 -8.47 -4.27 8.74
CA GLY A 156 -8.53 -5.40 9.67
C GLY A 156 -9.93 -5.97 9.86
N ARG A 157 -10.90 -5.53 9.06
CA ARG A 157 -12.21 -6.17 9.01
C ARG A 157 -12.11 -7.53 8.35
N SER A 158 -12.97 -8.45 8.76
CA SER A 158 -12.95 -9.82 8.29
C SER A 158 -13.32 -9.93 6.81
N GLY A 159 -12.63 -10.80 6.06
CA GLY A 159 -12.80 -10.99 4.61
C GLY A 159 -14.17 -11.46 4.14
N LYS A 160 -15.01 -11.99 5.03
CA LYS A 160 -16.39 -12.41 4.72
C LYS A 160 -17.39 -11.26 4.78
N ILE A 161 -17.06 -10.17 5.47
CA ILE A 161 -17.97 -9.03 5.66
C ILE A 161 -18.13 -8.30 4.33
N HIS A 162 -19.36 -7.95 3.98
CA HIS A 162 -19.67 -7.13 2.81
C HIS A 162 -19.11 -5.71 2.91
N ASP A 163 -18.68 -5.14 1.78
CA ASP A 163 -18.13 -3.78 1.72
C ASP A 163 -19.06 -2.72 2.30
N ALA A 164 -20.38 -2.82 2.03
CA ALA A 164 -21.38 -1.94 2.63
C ALA A 164 -21.38 -1.97 4.16
N ARG A 165 -21.15 -3.14 4.77
CA ARG A 165 -21.07 -3.29 6.23
C ARG A 165 -19.72 -2.83 6.78
N VAL A 166 -18.63 -3.06 6.06
CA VAL A 166 -17.31 -2.47 6.39
C VAL A 166 -17.40 -0.95 6.41
N PHE A 167 -18.08 -0.37 5.41
CA PHE A 167 -18.35 1.05 5.29
C PHE A 167 -19.17 1.60 6.45
N ALA A 168 -20.31 1.01 6.77
CA ALA A 168 -21.18 1.47 7.87
C ALA A 168 -20.46 1.47 9.24
N LEU A 169 -19.50 0.56 9.44
CA LEU A 169 -18.69 0.44 10.64
C LEU A 169 -17.39 1.28 10.62
N SER A 170 -17.19 2.11 9.59
CA SER A 170 -15.99 2.93 9.42
C SER A 170 -16.12 4.28 10.14
N SER A 171 -15.01 4.83 10.62
CA SER A 171 -14.97 6.20 11.14
C SER A 171 -15.32 7.25 10.07
N LEU A 172 -15.03 6.94 8.80
CA LEU A 172 -15.40 7.75 7.65
C LEU A 172 -16.92 7.95 7.56
N TYR A 173 -17.69 6.86 7.64
CA TYR A 173 -19.15 6.91 7.63
C TYR A 173 -19.69 7.75 8.79
N GLN A 174 -19.16 7.56 9.99
CA GLN A 174 -19.56 8.35 11.16
C GLN A 174 -19.30 9.84 10.97
N ARG A 175 -18.12 10.23 10.46
CA ARG A 175 -17.82 11.64 10.16
C ARG A 175 -18.74 12.22 9.08
N GLY A 176 -19.08 11.42 8.07
CA GLY A 176 -19.97 11.84 7.00
C GLY A 176 -21.41 12.03 7.48
N MET A 177 -21.92 11.13 8.32
CA MET A 177 -23.25 11.29 8.93
C MET A 177 -23.31 12.48 9.90
N ASN A 178 -22.21 12.77 10.59
CA ASN A 178 -22.12 13.91 11.51
C ASN A 178 -21.79 15.25 10.81
N GLY A 179 -21.68 15.28 9.48
CA GLY A 179 -21.35 16.51 8.73
C GLY A 179 -19.93 17.05 8.95
N THR A 180 -19.00 16.23 9.44
CA THR A 180 -17.61 16.63 9.75
C THR A 180 -16.59 16.12 8.72
N LEU A 181 -17.03 15.35 7.72
CA LEU A 181 -16.16 14.71 6.74
C LEU A 181 -15.70 15.66 5.62
N LEU A 182 -16.61 16.45 5.07
CA LEU A 182 -16.34 17.39 3.99
C LEU A 182 -16.91 18.75 4.40
N PRO A 183 -16.25 19.86 4.07
CA PRO A 183 -16.81 21.18 4.29
C PRO A 183 -18.08 21.36 3.45
N ASP A 184 -18.98 22.20 3.94
CA ASP A 184 -20.18 22.61 3.20
C ASP A 184 -19.80 23.59 2.08
N TRP A 185 -19.23 23.03 1.03
CA TRP A 185 -18.80 23.72 -0.18
C TRP A 185 -19.57 23.12 -1.36
N THR A 186 -20.28 24.00 -2.07
CA THR A 186 -20.96 23.70 -3.32
C THR A 186 -20.43 24.52 -4.48
N GLU A 187 -20.62 24.03 -5.69
CA GLU A 187 -20.40 24.78 -6.93
C GLU A 187 -21.57 24.55 -7.87
N ARG A 188 -21.98 25.61 -8.56
CA ARG A 188 -23.19 25.59 -9.39
C ARG A 188 -22.89 25.10 -10.79
N PHE A 189 -23.56 24.03 -11.21
CA PHE A 189 -23.50 23.46 -12.55
C PHE A 189 -24.90 23.40 -13.15
N GLU A 190 -25.10 24.02 -14.31
CA GLU A 190 -26.38 24.00 -15.03
C GLU A 190 -27.59 24.38 -14.15
N GLY A 191 -27.38 25.32 -13.23
CA GLY A 191 -28.41 25.79 -12.30
C GLY A 191 -28.55 25.00 -11.00
N VAL A 192 -27.86 23.86 -10.86
CA VAL A 192 -27.88 22.97 -9.68
C VAL A 192 -26.62 23.16 -8.83
N ASP A 193 -26.79 23.30 -7.51
CA ASP A 193 -25.66 23.34 -6.58
C ASP A 193 -25.16 21.91 -6.29
N VAL A 194 -23.91 21.64 -6.67
CA VAL A 194 -23.28 20.32 -6.51
C VAL A 194 -22.33 20.36 -5.31
N PRO A 195 -22.55 19.55 -4.27
CA PRO A 195 -21.66 19.48 -3.11
C PRO A 195 -20.40 18.67 -3.41
N LEU A 196 -19.43 18.76 -2.53
CA LEU A 196 -18.30 17.83 -2.52
C LEU A 196 -18.75 16.39 -2.28
N VAL A 197 -18.25 15.47 -3.10
CA VAL A 197 -18.58 14.04 -3.02
C VAL A 197 -17.34 13.15 -3.04
N LEU A 198 -17.46 11.99 -2.39
CA LEU A 198 -16.64 10.82 -2.65
C LEU A 198 -17.27 9.98 -3.75
N LEU A 199 -16.45 9.24 -4.51
CA LEU A 199 -16.92 8.31 -5.53
C LEU A 199 -16.73 6.86 -5.07
N GLY A 200 -17.82 6.10 -4.92
CA GLY A 200 -17.83 4.67 -4.57
C GLY A 200 -18.38 3.78 -5.69
N ASP A 201 -18.26 2.45 -5.54
CA ASP A 201 -18.94 1.50 -6.43
C ASP A 201 -20.43 1.36 -6.12
N SER A 202 -21.08 0.50 -6.89
CA SER A 202 -22.48 0.13 -6.73
C SER A 202 -22.81 -0.50 -5.38
N ALA A 203 -21.83 -1.08 -4.65
CA ALA A 203 -22.01 -1.69 -3.34
C ALA A 203 -22.11 -0.64 -2.21
N TYR A 204 -21.64 0.59 -2.44
CA TYR A 204 -21.86 1.70 -1.51
C TYR A 204 -23.28 2.28 -1.63
N PRO A 205 -23.84 2.88 -0.57
CA PRO A 205 -25.08 3.64 -0.65
C PRO A 205 -24.87 5.00 -1.32
N LEU A 206 -25.94 5.58 -1.86
CA LEU A 206 -25.96 6.98 -2.27
C LEU A 206 -26.21 7.85 -1.03
N LEU A 207 -25.35 8.85 -0.79
CA LEU A 207 -25.44 9.78 0.35
C LEU A 207 -25.13 11.20 -0.13
N PRO A 208 -25.46 12.26 0.64
CA PRO A 208 -25.18 13.66 0.25
C PRO A 208 -23.70 13.95 -0.05
N TRP A 209 -22.79 13.14 0.48
CA TRP A 209 -21.34 13.25 0.32
C TRP A 209 -20.71 12.00 -0.36
N LEU A 210 -21.50 11.04 -0.82
CA LEU A 210 -21.03 9.82 -1.48
C LEU A 210 -21.88 9.50 -2.69
N MET A 211 -21.27 9.60 -3.87
CA MET A 211 -21.88 9.29 -5.15
C MET A 211 -21.50 7.87 -5.58
N LYS A 212 -22.44 7.19 -6.23
CA LYS A 212 -22.25 5.87 -6.83
C LYS A 212 -22.79 5.86 -8.26
N PRO A 213 -22.45 4.85 -9.09
CA PRO A 213 -23.00 4.72 -10.43
C PRO A 213 -24.54 4.68 -10.39
N TYR A 214 -25.17 5.31 -11.38
CA TYR A 214 -26.59 5.11 -11.67
C TYR A 214 -26.85 3.64 -12.01
N PRO A 215 -28.01 3.08 -11.65
CA PRO A 215 -28.42 1.75 -12.09
C PRO A 215 -28.40 1.63 -13.62
N GLU A 216 -28.05 0.44 -14.13
CA GLU A 216 -28.11 0.15 -15.57
C GLU A 216 -29.54 0.31 -16.10
N GLY A 217 -29.70 0.94 -17.27
CA GLY A 217 -31.00 1.10 -17.95
C GLY A 217 -31.76 2.39 -17.63
N ALA A 218 -31.14 3.37 -16.96
CA ALA A 218 -31.78 4.65 -16.60
C ALA A 218 -31.85 5.69 -17.75
N GLY A 219 -31.35 5.38 -18.95
CA GLY A 219 -31.36 6.25 -20.14
C GLY A 219 -30.03 6.96 -20.40
N VAL A 220 -29.90 7.62 -21.57
CA VAL A 220 -28.64 7.99 -22.28
C VAL A 220 -27.68 8.95 -21.54
N THR A 221 -28.18 9.75 -20.57
CA THR A 221 -27.37 10.70 -19.79
C THR A 221 -26.65 10.04 -18.59
N PRO A 222 -27.29 9.10 -17.85
CA PRO A 222 -26.64 8.21 -16.89
C PRO A 222 -25.37 7.50 -17.37
N GLU A 223 -25.29 7.03 -18.62
CA GLU A 223 -24.13 6.24 -19.06
C GLU A 223 -22.86 7.10 -19.17
N GLN A 224 -22.96 8.36 -19.60
CA GLN A 224 -21.81 9.26 -19.67
C GLN A 224 -21.27 9.62 -18.27
N ILE A 225 -22.16 9.82 -17.31
CA ILE A 225 -21.77 10.08 -15.91
C ILE A 225 -21.16 8.82 -15.30
N ASN A 226 -21.76 7.65 -15.52
CA ASN A 226 -21.22 6.37 -15.07
C ASN A 226 -19.84 6.09 -15.67
N PHE A 227 -19.63 6.41 -16.94
CA PHE A 227 -18.34 6.30 -17.59
C PHE A 227 -17.29 7.19 -16.91
N LYS A 228 -17.58 8.48 -16.69
CA LYS A 228 -16.65 9.40 -16.00
C LYS A 228 -16.42 9.01 -14.54
N LEU A 229 -17.45 8.52 -13.85
CA LEU A 229 -17.35 8.04 -12.47
C LEU A 229 -16.43 6.82 -12.42
N SER A 230 -16.62 5.84 -13.31
CA SER A 230 -15.78 4.66 -13.43
C SER A 230 -14.31 5.03 -13.71
N GLN A 231 -14.07 5.95 -14.66
CA GLN A 231 -12.72 6.46 -14.94
C GLN A 231 -12.09 7.15 -13.72
N SER A 232 -12.85 7.99 -13.00
CA SER A 232 -12.35 8.67 -11.80
C SER A 232 -12.00 7.69 -10.69
N ARG A 233 -12.83 6.65 -10.51
CA ARG A 233 -12.63 5.57 -9.53
C ARG A 233 -11.45 4.66 -9.85
N MET A 234 -11.04 4.54 -11.11
CA MET A 234 -9.79 3.86 -11.48
C MET A 234 -8.58 4.36 -10.66
N THR A 235 -8.63 5.60 -10.15
CA THR A 235 -7.60 6.15 -9.25
C THR A 235 -7.41 5.31 -7.97
N VAL A 236 -8.48 4.81 -7.33
CA VAL A 236 -8.37 4.01 -6.10
C VAL A 236 -7.89 2.58 -6.36
N GLU A 237 -8.35 1.97 -7.46
CA GLU A 237 -7.85 0.67 -7.91
C GLU A 237 -6.35 0.73 -8.23
N ARG A 238 -5.91 1.77 -8.95
CA ARG A 238 -4.50 2.02 -9.24
C ARG A 238 -3.68 2.28 -7.99
N ALA A 239 -4.24 2.96 -6.98
CA ALA A 239 -3.58 3.20 -5.71
C ALA A 239 -3.32 1.86 -4.98
N PHE A 240 -4.30 0.96 -4.93
CA PHE A 240 -4.12 -0.37 -4.35
C PHE A 240 -3.13 -1.23 -5.14
N GLY A 241 -3.18 -1.17 -6.47
CA GLY A 241 -2.19 -1.84 -7.34
C GLY A 241 -0.77 -1.36 -7.06
N ARG A 242 -0.56 -0.04 -6.99
CA ARG A 242 0.74 0.58 -6.62
C ARG A 242 1.18 0.18 -5.22
N LEU A 243 0.27 0.19 -4.25
CA LEU A 243 0.54 -0.18 -2.86
C LEU A 243 1.07 -1.63 -2.79
N LYS A 244 0.34 -2.59 -3.34
CA LYS A 244 0.71 -4.02 -3.34
C LYS A 244 1.97 -4.28 -4.17
N GLY A 245 2.14 -3.54 -5.25
CA GLY A 245 3.33 -3.61 -6.10
C GLY A 245 4.61 -3.09 -5.44
N ARG A 246 4.52 -2.00 -4.66
CA ARG A 246 5.64 -1.47 -3.87
C ARG A 246 5.96 -2.37 -2.67
N TRP A 247 4.91 -2.83 -1.99
CA TRP A 247 5.00 -3.59 -0.75
C TRP A 247 4.55 -5.02 -0.97
N CYS A 248 5.40 -5.81 -1.63
CA CYS A 248 5.06 -7.16 -2.09
C CYS A 248 4.73 -8.13 -0.96
N CYS A 249 5.02 -7.81 0.31
CA CYS A 249 4.53 -8.58 1.44
C CYS A 249 3.00 -8.66 1.49
N LEU A 250 2.29 -7.75 0.79
CA LEU A 250 0.82 -7.72 0.69
C LEU A 250 0.25 -8.59 -0.44
N LEU A 251 1.10 -9.15 -1.31
CA LEU A 251 0.68 -9.99 -2.45
C LEU A 251 0.50 -11.47 -2.06
N LYS A 252 1.20 -11.94 -1.02
CA LYS A 252 1.08 -13.31 -0.50
C LYS A 252 0.46 -13.32 0.89
N VAL A 253 0.14 -14.54 1.32
CA VAL A 253 -0.31 -14.83 2.68
C VAL A 253 0.75 -14.34 3.67
N CYS A 254 0.36 -13.43 4.56
CA CYS A 254 1.23 -12.98 5.63
C CYS A 254 1.22 -14.01 6.77
N ASP A 255 2.36 -14.64 7.05
CA ASP A 255 2.54 -15.54 8.20
C ASP A 255 2.78 -14.73 9.47
N ALA A 256 1.74 -14.03 9.91
CA ALA A 256 1.70 -13.24 11.13
C ALA A 256 0.29 -13.25 11.71
N HIS A 257 0.19 -13.00 13.02
CA HIS A 257 -1.11 -12.80 13.66
C HIS A 257 -1.86 -11.62 13.02
N ILE A 258 -3.19 -11.73 12.92
CA ILE A 258 -4.05 -10.82 12.14
C ILE A 258 -3.92 -9.36 12.58
N THR A 259 -3.79 -9.15 13.90
CA THR A 259 -3.57 -7.80 14.46
C THR A 259 -2.28 -7.18 13.93
N PHE A 260 -1.21 -7.98 13.79
CA PHE A 260 0.05 -7.49 13.25
C PHE A 260 0.01 -7.34 11.72
N VAL A 261 -0.72 -8.19 10.99
CA VAL A 261 -0.97 -7.98 9.54
C VAL A 261 -1.63 -6.63 9.30
N SER A 262 -2.60 -6.25 10.14
CA SER A 262 -3.26 -4.94 10.05
C SER A 262 -2.27 -3.78 10.27
N GLN A 263 -1.31 -3.92 11.19
CA GLN A 263 -0.25 -2.94 11.40
C GLN A 263 0.71 -2.85 10.20
N ILE A 264 1.10 -4.00 9.62
CA ILE A 264 1.92 -4.04 8.39
C ILE A 264 1.22 -3.28 7.26
N VAL A 265 -0.07 -3.57 7.04
CA VAL A 265 -0.87 -2.92 6.00
C VAL A 265 -0.89 -1.40 6.20
N LEU A 266 -1.17 -0.93 7.42
CA LEU A 266 -1.16 0.50 7.73
C LEU A 266 0.21 1.13 7.44
N ALA A 267 1.29 0.48 7.84
CA ALA A 267 2.64 0.98 7.61
C ALA A 267 2.96 1.07 6.11
N CYS A 268 2.56 0.06 5.33
CA CYS A 268 2.69 0.08 3.87
C CYS A 268 1.94 1.25 3.24
N CYS A 269 0.72 1.56 3.70
CA CYS A 269 -0.05 2.71 3.21
C CYS A 269 0.62 4.04 3.56
N VAL A 270 1.16 4.16 4.78
CA VAL A 270 1.89 5.36 5.22
C VAL A 270 3.15 5.56 4.36
N LEU A 271 3.93 4.50 4.16
CA LEU A 271 5.14 4.56 3.34
C LEU A 271 4.81 4.81 1.86
N HIS A 272 3.70 4.29 1.35
CA HIS A 272 3.21 4.61 0.00
C HIS A 272 2.96 6.11 -0.16
N ASN A 273 2.23 6.73 0.78
CA ASN A 273 1.97 8.16 0.73
C ASN A 273 3.24 9.00 0.89
N PHE A 274 4.17 8.56 1.73
CA PHE A 274 5.49 9.16 1.82
C PHE A 274 6.18 9.17 0.44
N LEU A 275 6.17 8.05 -0.27
CA LEU A 275 6.75 7.96 -1.62
C LEU A 275 6.01 8.83 -2.64
N GLU A 276 4.67 8.89 -2.61
CA GLU A 276 3.90 9.79 -3.49
C GLU A 276 4.13 11.28 -3.18
N SER A 277 4.62 11.62 -1.98
CA SER A 277 4.96 13.01 -1.62
C SER A 277 6.33 13.47 -2.13
N ILE A 278 7.18 12.53 -2.55
CA ILE A 278 8.52 12.80 -3.07
C ILE A 278 8.45 12.57 -4.58
N SER A 279 8.33 13.67 -5.33
CA SER A 279 7.91 13.78 -6.73
C SER A 279 8.72 13.02 -7.82
N ASN A 280 9.45 11.95 -7.51
CA ASN A 280 10.42 11.28 -8.39
C ASN A 280 10.30 9.74 -8.45
N PHE A 281 9.19 9.14 -8.04
CA PHE A 281 9.02 7.66 -8.08
C PHE A 281 8.11 7.15 -9.20
N ASP A 282 7.72 8.01 -10.13
CA ASP A 282 6.89 7.65 -11.28
C ASP A 282 7.71 6.99 -12.39
N ILE A 283 8.03 5.71 -12.19
CA ILE A 283 8.20 4.78 -13.31
C ILE A 283 7.51 3.47 -12.94
N LEU A 284 6.22 3.39 -13.23
CA LEU A 284 5.56 2.10 -13.50
C LEU A 284 5.32 2.01 -15.00
N PRO A 285 5.74 0.94 -15.69
CA PRO A 285 5.33 0.68 -17.06
C PRO A 285 3.80 0.54 -17.13
N SER A 286 3.20 1.09 -18.18
CA SER A 286 1.75 1.08 -18.46
C SER A 286 1.10 -0.31 -18.53
N LYS A 287 1.89 -1.39 -18.63
CA LYS A 287 1.43 -2.79 -18.74
C LYS A 287 0.73 -3.33 -17.47
N PHE A 288 0.78 -2.61 -16.35
CA PHE A 288 0.18 -3.01 -15.06
C PHE A 288 -1.12 -2.25 -14.71
N LEU A 289 -1.70 -1.51 -15.67
CA LEU A 289 -2.88 -0.66 -15.47
C LEU A 289 -4.22 -1.29 -15.92
N SER A 290 -4.22 -2.53 -16.41
CA SER A 290 -5.44 -3.28 -16.69
C SER A 290 -5.77 -4.25 -15.54
N PRO A 291 -7.05 -4.43 -15.18
CA PRO A 291 -7.45 -5.46 -14.22
C PRO A 291 -6.93 -6.82 -14.69
N PRO A 292 -6.40 -7.67 -13.80
CA PRO A 292 -5.89 -8.96 -14.21
C PRO A 292 -7.04 -9.78 -14.79
N ALA A 293 -6.88 -10.22 -16.05
CA ALA A 293 -7.67 -11.32 -16.57
C ALA A 293 -7.45 -12.53 -15.66
N VAL A 294 -8.53 -13.26 -15.37
CA VAL A 294 -8.50 -14.46 -14.55
C VAL A 294 -7.47 -15.44 -15.14
N GLY A 295 -6.44 -15.77 -14.36
CA GLY A 295 -5.61 -16.96 -14.62
C GLY A 295 -4.18 -16.79 -15.15
N MET A 296 -3.50 -15.67 -14.99
CA MET A 296 -2.04 -15.62 -15.26
C MET A 296 -1.26 -15.03 -14.08
N GLU A 297 -0.63 -15.92 -13.30
CA GLU A 297 0.47 -15.58 -12.40
C GLU A 297 1.77 -15.45 -13.21
N GLU A 298 2.13 -14.22 -13.60
CA GLU A 298 3.50 -13.92 -14.03
C GLU A 298 4.17 -12.95 -13.07
N ASP A 299 5.33 -13.38 -12.59
CA ASP A 299 6.10 -12.85 -11.47
C ASP A 299 7.11 -11.80 -11.96
N ILE A 300 6.72 -10.53 -12.20
CA ILE A 300 7.66 -9.44 -12.54
C ILE A 300 7.23 -8.04 -11.99
N GLY A 301 8.14 -7.39 -11.24
CA GLY A 301 8.61 -6.04 -11.58
C GLY A 301 8.18 -4.78 -10.80
N VAL A 302 7.11 -4.78 -10.00
CA VAL A 302 6.52 -3.51 -9.49
C VAL A 302 7.26 -2.89 -8.28
N GLY A 303 8.10 -3.68 -7.58
CA GLY A 303 8.91 -3.24 -6.42
C GLY A 303 10.36 -2.84 -6.76
N THR A 304 10.75 -2.90 -8.04
CA THR A 304 12.15 -2.79 -8.47
C THR A 304 12.83 -1.46 -8.07
N PRO A 305 12.20 -0.28 -8.22
CA PRO A 305 12.84 0.98 -7.86
C PRO A 305 13.02 1.18 -6.34
N VAL A 306 12.06 0.71 -5.53
CA VAL A 306 12.15 0.74 -4.06
C VAL A 306 13.26 -0.20 -3.60
N ARG A 307 13.27 -1.44 -4.10
CA ARG A 307 14.32 -2.44 -3.80
C ARG A 307 15.71 -2.00 -4.24
N MET A 308 15.83 -1.40 -5.43
CA MET A 308 17.10 -0.85 -5.92
C MET A 308 17.57 0.33 -5.08
N SER A 309 16.68 1.24 -4.68
CA SER A 309 17.02 2.37 -3.82
C SER A 309 17.48 1.91 -2.43
N ILE A 310 16.79 0.92 -1.85
CA ILE A 310 17.18 0.29 -0.59
C ILE A 310 18.55 -0.38 -0.75
N ARG A 311 18.76 -1.17 -1.81
CA ARG A 311 20.06 -1.80 -2.10
C ARG A 311 21.18 -0.77 -2.22
N THR A 312 20.97 0.31 -2.95
CA THR A 312 21.96 1.39 -3.12
C THR A 312 22.28 2.07 -1.80
N TYR A 313 21.28 2.33 -0.96
CA TYR A 313 21.50 2.94 0.36
C TYR A 313 22.22 2.00 1.33
N ILE A 314 21.76 0.75 1.40
CA ILE A 314 22.31 -0.27 2.30
C ILE A 314 23.74 -0.63 1.89
N ARG A 315 24.04 -0.72 0.59
CA ARG A 315 25.33 -1.23 0.10
C ARG A 315 26.56 -0.58 0.78
N PRO A 316 26.71 0.76 0.86
CA PRO A 316 27.83 1.41 1.57
C PRO A 316 27.93 1.07 3.06
N HIS A 317 26.79 0.96 3.76
CA HIS A 317 26.75 0.68 5.20
C HIS A 317 27.16 -0.75 5.56
N PHE A 318 27.33 -1.62 4.56
CA PHE A 318 27.59 -3.05 4.74
C PHE A 318 28.92 -3.50 4.10
N VAL A 319 29.72 -2.59 3.53
CA VAL A 319 31.06 -2.93 2.99
C VAL A 319 32.09 -3.11 4.11
N SER A 320 31.89 -2.55 5.31
CA SER A 320 32.83 -2.71 6.43
C SER A 320 32.50 -3.82 7.43
N GLY A 321 31.41 -4.56 7.24
CA GLY A 321 31.01 -5.65 8.12
C GLY A 321 30.65 -6.90 7.33
N ALA A 322 31.01 -8.07 7.87
CA ALA A 322 30.89 -9.41 7.29
C ALA A 322 29.50 -9.87 6.78
N TYR A 323 28.50 -8.99 6.68
CA TYR A 323 27.08 -9.30 6.61
C TYR A 323 26.51 -9.55 5.20
N LEU A 324 27.19 -9.16 4.12
CA LEU A 324 26.70 -9.32 2.72
C LEU A 324 27.44 -10.35 1.87
N ARG A 325 28.22 -11.28 2.45
CA ARG A 325 29.12 -12.16 1.68
C ARG A 325 28.45 -13.06 0.64
N ASN A 326 27.15 -13.33 0.73
CA ASN A 326 26.49 -14.35 -0.12
C ASN A 326 25.49 -13.82 -1.15
N TYR A 327 25.21 -12.50 -1.23
CA TYR A 327 24.21 -11.98 -2.16
C TYR A 327 24.80 -11.15 -3.31
N THR A 328 26.06 -10.71 -3.19
CA THR A 328 26.75 -9.89 -4.20
C THR A 328 27.45 -10.71 -5.28
N ARG A 329 27.57 -12.03 -5.12
CA ARG A 329 27.94 -12.93 -6.23
C ARG A 329 26.69 -13.19 -7.06
N GLY A 330 26.63 -12.60 -8.24
CA GLY A 330 25.50 -12.69 -9.16
C GLY A 330 25.24 -14.11 -9.69
N GLN A 331 24.64 -14.95 -8.85
CA GLN A 331 24.02 -16.20 -9.27
C GLN A 331 22.52 -16.11 -9.03
N ASN A 332 21.77 -16.28 -10.10
CA ASN A 332 20.34 -16.58 -10.11
C ASN A 332 20.12 -17.89 -9.35
N CYS A 333 20.00 -17.84 -8.02
CA CYS A 333 19.69 -19.03 -7.22
C CYS A 333 18.18 -19.10 -6.95
N TRP A 334 17.46 -19.62 -7.93
CA TRP A 334 16.18 -20.31 -7.75
C TRP A 334 16.11 -21.45 -8.75
N TYR A 335 16.73 -22.60 -8.45
CA TYR A 335 16.29 -23.95 -8.84
C TYR A 335 17.08 -24.97 -8.00
N PRO A 336 16.44 -26.02 -7.44
CA PRO A 336 17.17 -27.14 -6.89
C PRO A 336 17.75 -27.95 -8.07
N SER A 337 19.07 -27.97 -8.19
CA SER A 337 19.75 -28.92 -9.07
C SER A 337 19.55 -30.33 -8.52
N VAL A 338 18.67 -31.10 -9.17
CA VAL A 338 18.63 -32.55 -9.04
C VAL A 338 20.02 -33.07 -9.42
N LYS A 339 20.78 -33.59 -8.45
CA LYS A 339 21.97 -34.36 -8.75
C LYS A 339 21.52 -35.74 -9.24
N GLU A 340 21.52 -35.94 -10.55
CA GLU A 340 21.59 -37.29 -11.11
C GLU A 340 22.87 -37.96 -10.60
N GLY A 341 22.69 -38.97 -9.75
CA GLY A 341 23.76 -39.86 -9.35
C GLY A 341 24.17 -40.70 -10.55
N LYS A 342 25.33 -40.40 -11.12
CA LYS A 342 26.07 -41.36 -11.95
C LYS A 342 26.57 -42.48 -11.03
N THR A 343 25.90 -43.63 -11.07
CA THR A 343 26.52 -44.90 -10.71
C THR A 343 27.14 -45.49 -11.96
N HIS A 344 28.45 -45.28 -12.13
CA HIS A 344 29.28 -46.26 -12.84
C HIS A 344 29.65 -47.34 -11.81
N ASN A 345 29.33 -48.59 -12.11
CA ASN A 345 30.19 -49.71 -11.75
C ASN A 345 30.12 -50.74 -12.88
N SER A 346 31.26 -50.85 -13.55
CA SER A 346 31.68 -51.98 -14.35
C SER A 346 32.02 -53.16 -13.43
N HIS A 347 31.31 -54.27 -13.59
CA HIS A 347 31.86 -55.60 -13.87
C HIS A 347 30.73 -56.61 -14.06
#